data_AF-A0A8T2QDQ4-F1
#
_entry.id   AF-A0A8T2QDQ4-F1
#
_cell.length_a   1.000
_cell.length_b   1.000
_cell.length_c   1.000
_cell.angle_alpha   90.00
_cell.angle_beta   90.00
_cell.angle_gamma   90.00
#
_symmetry.space_group_name_H-M   'P 1'
#
loop_
_entity.id
_entity.type
_entity.pdbx_description
1 polymer ?
#
loop_
_entity_poly.entity_id
_entity_poly.type
_entity_poly.pdbx_seq_one_letter_code
_entity_poly.pdbx_strand_id
1 'polypeptide(L)'
;MALARLSVGLKKVLFNSPRLLSPQYRFIGSTKACRNDETDKGEGVGEESEDGVVLPIEKDVEEEVVKPPPYAEELRKVLTAKYLSNQPVAHPHSLCEDYSGVHSLEQIRLQYKKKVAAVRKQYILEMAEKRAAKETQDKKQKEEIQRAKEERLRLKKERSAKRAIEVAEENRILQEQLAKEREERRAYRRMMDRQLEEWRQMERDLIRQESGKWIDEKDLESRIVEAYQNPIDL
;
A
#
# COMPACT_ATOMS: atom_id res chain seq x y z
N MET A 1 -41.13 -61.60 0.03
CA MET A 1 -39.79 -60.99 0.05
C MET A 1 -39.70 -60.05 1.25
N ALA A 2 -38.76 -60.34 2.15
CA ALA A 2 -38.11 -59.51 3.19
C ALA A 2 -39.01 -58.55 4.05
N LEU A 3 -39.20 -58.72 5.37
CA LEU A 3 -38.23 -58.65 6.49
C LEU A 3 -37.29 -57.43 6.39
N ALA A 4 -37.03 -56.57 7.37
CA ALA A 4 -37.43 -56.47 8.76
C ALA A 4 -37.13 -55.03 9.28
N ARG A 5 -37.71 -54.74 10.45
CA ARG A 5 -37.36 -53.68 11.41
C ARG A 5 -35.84 -53.61 11.68
N LEU A 6 -35.33 -52.43 12.04
CA LEU A 6 -34.62 -52.20 13.32
C LEU A 6 -34.33 -50.71 13.59
N SER A 7 -34.75 -50.30 14.78
CA SER A 7 -34.49 -49.06 15.51
C SER A 7 -33.21 -49.16 16.35
N VAL A 8 -32.38 -48.11 16.44
CA VAL A 8 -31.56 -47.70 17.60
C VAL A 8 -31.06 -46.26 17.28
N GLY A 9 -31.15 -45.18 18.06
CA GLY A 9 -31.33 -45.02 19.50
C GLY A 9 -29.99 -44.67 20.17
N LEU A 10 -29.54 -43.40 20.14
CA LEU A 10 -28.48 -42.96 21.07
C LEU A 10 -28.81 -41.62 21.72
N LYS A 11 -28.69 -41.69 23.05
CA LYS A 11 -29.19 -40.77 24.07
C LYS A 11 -28.17 -39.69 24.41
N LYS A 12 -28.76 -38.59 24.89
CA LYS A 12 -28.18 -37.47 25.66
C LYS A 12 -27.23 -37.89 26.79
N VAL A 13 -26.24 -37.03 27.06
CA VAL A 13 -25.71 -36.67 28.40
C VAL A 13 -25.31 -35.19 28.30
N LEU A 14 -26.13 -34.20 28.70
CA LEU A 14 -26.30 -33.60 30.04
C LEU A 14 -24.99 -33.17 30.75
N PHE A 15 -24.75 -31.86 30.81
CA PHE A 15 -24.20 -31.14 31.98
C PHE A 15 -24.69 -29.68 31.87
N ASN A 16 -25.69 -29.24 32.68
CA ASN A 16 -25.55 -28.55 33.98
C ASN A 16 -24.53 -27.39 33.90
N SER A 17 -24.85 -26.10 34.12
CA SER A 17 -25.85 -25.46 34.98
C SER A 17 -26.01 -23.96 34.61
N PRO A 18 -27.03 -23.24 35.13
CA PRO A 18 -27.31 -21.83 34.82
C PRO A 18 -26.61 -20.90 35.81
N ARG A 19 -26.24 -19.67 35.40
CA ARG A 19 -26.07 -18.52 36.34
C ARG A 19 -25.86 -17.17 35.62
N LEU A 20 -26.78 -16.27 35.96
CA LEU A 20 -26.63 -14.81 36.13
C LEU A 20 -26.66 -13.91 34.89
N LEU A 21 -27.86 -13.34 34.69
CA LEU A 21 -28.01 -11.96 34.23
C LEU A 21 -27.35 -11.00 35.23
N SER A 22 -26.45 -10.16 34.75
CA SER A 22 -26.34 -8.76 35.16
C SER A 22 -25.79 -7.93 33.98
N PRO A 23 -26.44 -6.81 33.60
CA PRO A 23 -25.86 -5.88 32.64
C PRO A 23 -25.08 -4.81 33.42
N GLN A 24 -23.76 -4.94 33.47
CA GLN A 24 -22.90 -3.81 33.81
C GLN A 24 -22.56 -3.01 32.55
N TYR A 25 -22.93 -1.73 32.61
CA TYR A 25 -22.51 -0.64 31.75
C TYR A 25 -21.10 -0.84 31.15
N ARG A 26 -21.03 -0.88 29.81
CA ARG A 26 -19.83 -0.46 29.07
C ARG A 26 -20.21 0.70 28.16
N PHE A 27 -20.07 1.89 28.74
CA PHE A 27 -19.85 3.11 28.00
C PHE A 27 -18.44 3.01 27.40
N ILE A 28 -18.34 2.75 26.09
CA ILE A 28 -17.10 2.94 25.34
C ILE A 28 -17.45 3.86 24.19
N GLY A 29 -16.80 5.02 24.21
CA GLY A 29 -17.02 6.12 23.29
C GLY A 29 -16.77 5.73 21.84
N SER A 30 -17.61 6.33 21.00
CA SER A 30 -17.42 6.49 19.56
C SER A 30 -16.04 7.08 19.26
N THR A 31 -15.12 6.28 18.74
CA THR A 31 -13.94 6.78 18.04
C THR A 31 -14.31 6.96 16.56
N LYS A 32 -14.47 8.23 16.17
CA LYS A 32 -14.48 8.66 14.76
C LYS A 32 -13.12 8.30 14.16
N ALA A 33 -13.11 7.39 13.20
CA ALA A 33 -11.98 7.18 12.31
C ALA A 33 -11.90 8.36 11.32
N CYS A 34 -11.13 9.40 11.67
CA CYS A 34 -10.63 10.34 10.69
C CYS A 34 -9.41 9.70 10.01
N ARG A 35 -9.56 9.42 8.70
CA ARG A 35 -8.45 9.26 7.76
C ARG A 35 -7.61 10.53 7.83
N ASN A 36 -6.33 10.40 8.18
CA ASN A 36 -5.33 11.39 7.81
C ASN A 36 -4.45 10.73 6.75
N ASP A 37 -4.47 11.36 5.57
CA ASP A 37 -3.63 11.06 4.44
C ASP A 37 -2.16 11.30 4.79
N GLU A 38 -1.34 10.45 4.21
CA GLU A 38 0.11 10.39 4.30
C GLU A 38 0.74 11.73 3.85
N THR A 39 1.36 12.44 4.79
CA THR A 39 2.33 13.48 4.44
C THR A 39 3.66 12.81 4.11
N ASP A 40 3.96 12.84 2.82
CA ASP A 40 5.26 12.57 2.21
C ASP A 40 6.31 13.52 2.82
N LYS A 41 7.08 13.03 3.80
CA LYS A 41 8.18 13.78 4.41
C LYS A 41 9.45 13.47 3.60
N GLY A 42 9.82 14.44 2.78
CA GLY A 42 11.12 14.50 2.13
C GLY A 42 12.26 14.47 3.14
N GLU A 43 13.31 13.80 2.71
CA GLU A 43 14.61 13.63 3.36
C GLU A 43 15.22 14.99 3.73
N GLY A 44 15.60 15.14 5.00
CA GLY A 44 16.40 16.24 5.51
C GLY A 44 17.60 15.66 6.26
N VAL A 45 18.75 15.68 5.59
CA VAL A 45 20.08 15.28 6.06
C VAL A 45 20.68 16.42 6.88
N GLY A 46 21.21 16.09 8.08
CA GLY A 46 22.32 16.78 8.76
C GLY A 46 22.03 18.19 9.30
N GLU A 47 22.57 18.69 10.40
CA GLU A 47 23.62 18.27 11.34
C GLU A 47 23.34 19.05 12.64
N GLU A 48 23.65 18.45 13.78
CA GLU A 48 23.82 19.16 15.05
C GLU A 48 25.16 19.91 15.02
N SER A 49 25.18 21.18 15.43
CA SER A 49 26.30 21.75 16.18
C SER A 49 25.87 23.04 16.88
N GLU A 50 25.92 22.96 18.20
CA GLU A 50 26.06 24.09 19.10
C GLU A 50 27.41 24.76 18.81
N ASP A 51 27.43 26.09 18.67
CA ASP A 51 28.48 26.97 19.20
C ASP A 51 28.11 28.43 18.92
N GLY A 52 27.98 29.20 20.00
CA GLY A 52 27.77 30.64 19.93
C GLY A 52 29.04 31.38 19.53
N VAL A 53 28.97 32.13 18.44
CA VAL A 53 29.82 33.31 18.21
C VAL A 53 28.94 34.39 17.59
N VAL A 54 28.61 35.41 18.39
CA VAL A 54 28.04 36.67 17.88
C VAL A 54 29.14 37.39 17.12
N LEU A 55 29.12 37.29 15.79
CA LEU A 55 29.92 38.14 14.92
C LEU A 55 29.14 39.43 14.63
N PRO A 56 29.71 40.63 14.84
CA PRO A 56 29.13 41.87 14.36
C PRO A 56 29.33 41.92 12.84
N ILE A 57 28.25 41.73 12.08
CA ILE A 57 28.23 42.00 10.65
C ILE A 57 27.66 43.39 10.45
N GLU A 58 28.49 44.40 10.68
CA GLU A 58 28.37 45.64 9.91
C GLU A 58 28.86 45.32 8.50
N LYS A 59 27.93 45.10 7.58
CA LYS A 59 28.17 45.23 6.15
C LYS A 59 26.98 45.99 5.59
N ASP A 60 27.22 47.25 5.26
CA ASP A 60 26.46 47.98 4.26
C ASP A 60 26.53 47.17 2.96
N VAL A 61 25.58 46.26 2.77
CA VAL A 61 25.29 45.71 1.45
C VAL A 61 24.40 46.76 0.81
N GLU A 62 25.00 47.64 0.02
CA GLU A 62 24.26 48.38 -1.00
C GLU A 62 23.48 47.33 -1.80
N GLU A 63 22.17 47.24 -1.57
CA GLU A 63 21.27 46.46 -2.40
C GLU A 63 21.41 47.03 -3.82
N GLU A 64 22.20 46.38 -4.68
CA GLU A 64 22.13 46.62 -6.11
C GLU A 64 20.69 46.36 -6.51
N VAL A 65 19.95 47.45 -6.75
CA VAL A 65 18.59 47.42 -7.27
C VAL A 65 18.66 46.72 -8.62
N VAL A 66 18.39 45.41 -8.64
CA VAL A 66 18.31 44.61 -9.85
C VAL A 66 17.21 45.22 -10.72
N LYS A 67 17.60 46.04 -11.68
CA LYS A 67 16.67 46.70 -12.60
C LYS A 67 15.90 45.59 -13.33
N PRO A 68 14.56 45.59 -13.27
CA PRO A 68 13.78 44.57 -13.94
C PRO A 68 14.11 44.57 -15.44
N PRO A 69 14.08 43.41 -16.12
CA PRO A 69 14.39 43.34 -17.54
C PRO A 69 13.46 44.28 -18.33
N PRO A 70 13.96 44.93 -19.40
CA PRO A 70 13.27 46.02 -20.09
C PRO A 70 11.85 45.64 -20.57
N TYR A 71 11.64 44.39 -20.98
CA TYR A 71 10.33 43.87 -21.36
C TYR A 71 9.30 43.85 -20.21
N ALA A 72 9.74 43.65 -18.96
CA ALA A 72 8.85 43.67 -17.80
C ALA A 72 8.35 45.09 -17.50
N GLU A 73 9.16 46.12 -17.75
CA GLU A 73 8.73 47.51 -17.64
C GLU A 73 7.71 47.89 -18.72
N GLU A 74 7.92 47.43 -19.95
CA GLU A 74 6.95 47.59 -21.04
C GLU A 74 5.62 46.91 -20.72
N LEU A 75 5.66 45.67 -20.23
CA LEU A 75 4.47 44.94 -19.81
C LEU A 75 3.74 45.65 -18.67
N ARG A 76 4.48 46.16 -17.68
CA ARG A 76 3.91 46.98 -16.60
C ARG A 76 3.24 48.24 -17.15
N LYS A 77 3.87 48.96 -18.09
CA LYS A 77 3.27 50.15 -18.73
C LYS A 77 1.99 49.80 -19.46
N VAL A 78 1.96 48.71 -20.21
CA VAL A 78 0.76 48.23 -20.94
C VAL A 78 -0.36 47.85 -19.97
N LEU A 79 -0.05 47.06 -18.93
CA LEU A 79 -1.03 46.67 -17.91
C LEU A 79 -1.55 47.87 -17.12
N THR A 80 -0.67 48.82 -16.78
CA THR A 80 -1.04 50.06 -16.09
C THR A 80 -1.93 50.93 -16.97
N ALA A 81 -1.60 51.09 -18.26
CA ALA A 81 -2.43 51.82 -19.21
C ALA A 81 -3.82 51.18 -19.36
N LYS A 82 -3.89 49.85 -19.47
CA LYS A 82 -5.17 49.11 -19.55
C LYS A 82 -5.97 49.21 -18.25
N TYR A 83 -5.30 49.19 -17.11
CA TYR A 83 -5.95 49.38 -15.81
C TYR A 83 -6.52 50.79 -15.71
N LEU A 84 -5.74 51.82 -16.02
CA LEU A 84 -6.15 53.23 -16.02
C LEU A 84 -7.27 53.50 -17.03
N SER A 85 -7.24 52.88 -18.23
CA SER A 85 -8.32 53.02 -19.22
C SER A 85 -9.63 52.37 -18.77
N ASN A 86 -9.54 51.33 -17.93
CA ASN A 86 -10.69 50.63 -17.37
C ASN A 86 -11.14 51.21 -16.03
N GLN A 87 -10.41 52.17 -15.47
CA GLN A 87 -10.90 52.90 -14.31
C GLN A 87 -12.15 53.68 -14.74
N PRO A 88 -13.23 53.64 -13.95
CA PRO A 88 -14.33 54.55 -14.20
C PRO A 88 -13.77 55.97 -14.08
N VAL A 89 -13.71 56.69 -15.19
CA VAL A 89 -13.48 58.14 -15.14
C VAL A 89 -14.60 58.66 -14.26
N ALA A 90 -14.26 59.17 -13.08
CA ALA A 90 -15.22 59.82 -12.22
C ALA A 90 -15.76 60.99 -13.03
N HIS A 91 -16.93 60.81 -13.64
CA HIS A 91 -17.65 61.94 -14.17
C HIS A 91 -17.83 62.88 -12.98
N PRO A 92 -17.36 64.14 -13.09
CA PRO A 92 -17.55 65.10 -12.03
C PRO A 92 -19.02 65.03 -11.65
N HIS A 93 -19.30 64.91 -10.36
CA HIS A 93 -20.65 64.81 -9.84
C HIS A 93 -21.43 65.97 -10.48
N SER A 94 -22.33 65.69 -11.42
CA SER A 94 -23.19 66.68 -12.10
C SER A 94 -24.24 67.26 -11.13
N LEU A 95 -23.91 67.27 -9.84
CA LEU A 95 -24.66 67.84 -8.73
C LEU A 95 -24.20 69.27 -8.42
N CYS A 96 -23.27 69.84 -9.20
CA CYS A 96 -22.80 71.22 -9.09
C CYS A 96 -22.92 71.99 -10.41
N GLU A 97 -23.86 71.61 -11.28
CA GLU A 97 -24.40 72.51 -12.30
C GLU A 97 -25.63 73.20 -11.68
N ASP A 98 -25.72 74.52 -11.83
CA ASP A 98 -26.72 75.37 -11.20
C ASP A 98 -28.12 74.75 -11.24
N TYR A 99 -28.69 74.47 -10.07
CA TYR A 99 -30.07 73.98 -9.89
C TYR A 99 -31.08 75.08 -10.26
N SER A 100 -31.17 75.40 -11.54
CA SER A 100 -32.24 76.21 -12.13
C SER A 100 -33.16 75.38 -13.05
N GLY A 101 -32.96 74.05 -13.11
CA GLY A 101 -33.73 73.11 -13.94
C GLY A 101 -34.23 71.86 -13.18
N VAL A 102 -35.37 72.02 -12.51
CA VAL A 102 -36.44 71.04 -12.15
C VAL A 102 -36.20 69.54 -12.42
N HIS A 103 -35.41 68.85 -11.58
CA HIS A 103 -35.62 67.43 -11.30
C HIS A 103 -35.92 67.24 -9.81
N SER A 104 -37.14 66.82 -9.48
CA SER A 104 -37.51 66.45 -8.10
C SER A 104 -36.55 65.35 -7.61
N LEU A 105 -36.14 65.41 -6.33
CA LEU A 105 -35.32 64.40 -5.66
C LEU A 105 -35.82 62.96 -5.91
N GLU A 106 -37.13 62.80 -6.06
CA GLU A 106 -37.77 61.53 -6.39
C GLU A 106 -37.38 60.99 -7.76
N GLN A 107 -37.25 61.85 -8.77
CA GLN A 107 -36.82 61.46 -10.13
C GLN A 107 -35.37 60.97 -10.13
N ILE A 108 -34.48 61.63 -9.37
CA ILE A 108 -33.08 61.21 -9.21
C ILE A 108 -33.02 59.84 -8.52
N ARG A 109 -33.81 59.62 -7.45
CA ARG A 109 -33.91 58.33 -6.76
C ARG A 109 -34.42 57.23 -7.68
N LEU A 110 -35.42 57.51 -8.52
CA LEU A 110 -35.95 56.56 -9.50
C LEU A 110 -34.92 56.22 -10.58
N GLN A 111 -34.22 57.21 -11.11
CA GLN A 111 -33.14 56.99 -12.09
C GLN A 111 -32.00 56.15 -11.49
N TYR A 112 -31.59 56.43 -10.25
CA TYR A 112 -30.58 55.65 -9.55
C TYR A 112 -31.04 54.20 -9.32
N LYS A 113 -32.27 53.99 -8.84
CA LYS A 113 -32.86 52.64 -8.69
C LYS A 113 -32.87 51.88 -10.01
N LYS A 114 -33.22 52.54 -11.12
CA LYS A 114 -33.18 51.93 -12.47
C LYS A 114 -31.75 51.54 -12.87
N LYS A 115 -30.77 52.41 -12.66
CA LYS A 115 -29.34 52.14 -12.94
C LYS A 115 -28.84 50.93 -12.13
N VAL A 116 -29.09 50.92 -10.81
CA VAL A 116 -28.69 49.81 -9.93
C VAL A 116 -29.40 48.51 -10.31
N ALA A 117 -30.69 48.56 -10.66
CA ALA A 117 -31.41 47.37 -11.11
C ALA A 117 -30.85 46.81 -12.43
N ALA A 118 -30.45 47.67 -13.37
CA ALA A 118 -29.79 47.25 -14.61
C ALA A 118 -28.44 46.56 -14.32
N VAL A 119 -27.61 47.16 -13.47
CA VAL A 119 -26.31 46.58 -13.06
C VAL A 119 -26.51 45.22 -12.38
N ARG A 120 -27.50 45.09 -11.48
CA ARG A 120 -27.79 43.80 -10.82
C ARG A 120 -28.21 42.72 -11.82
N LYS A 121 -29.02 43.07 -12.83
CA LYS A 121 -29.40 42.13 -13.89
C LYS A 121 -28.20 41.67 -14.71
N GLN A 122 -27.33 42.60 -15.11
CA GLN A 122 -26.09 42.29 -15.82
C GLN A 122 -25.20 41.37 -14.99
N TYR A 123 -24.99 41.68 -13.71
CA TYR A 123 -24.20 40.85 -12.81
C TYR A 123 -24.75 39.42 -12.68
N ILE A 124 -26.07 39.26 -12.56
CA ILE A 124 -26.69 37.92 -12.48
C ILE A 124 -26.41 37.12 -13.76
N LEU A 125 -26.53 37.75 -14.93
CA LEU A 125 -26.25 37.10 -16.21
C LEU A 125 -24.78 36.71 -16.33
N GLU A 126 -23.85 37.63 -16.03
CA GLU A 126 -22.41 37.35 -16.06
C GLU A 126 -22.03 36.20 -15.11
N MET A 127 -22.62 36.16 -13.91
CA MET A 127 -22.37 35.09 -12.97
C MET A 127 -22.96 33.75 -13.43
N ALA A 128 -24.12 33.77 -14.10
CA ALA A 128 -24.71 32.58 -14.69
C ALA A 128 -23.85 32.03 -15.83
N GLU A 129 -23.35 32.89 -16.72
CA GLU A 129 -22.43 32.53 -17.80
C GLU A 129 -21.13 31.94 -17.26
N LYS A 130 -20.54 32.57 -16.23
CA LYS A 130 -19.33 32.06 -15.57
C LYS A 130 -19.55 30.66 -14.95
N ARG A 131 -20.71 30.43 -14.32
CA ARG A 131 -21.04 29.11 -13.76
C ARG A 131 -21.21 28.07 -14.86
N ALA A 132 -21.94 28.39 -15.93
CA ALA A 132 -22.13 27.48 -17.06
C ALA A 132 -20.79 27.12 -17.73
N ALA A 133 -19.91 28.11 -17.95
CA ALA A 133 -18.58 27.88 -18.49
C ALA A 133 -17.77 26.94 -17.58
N LYS A 134 -17.77 27.19 -16.26
CA LYS A 134 -17.10 26.33 -15.29
C LYS A 134 -17.63 24.90 -15.32
N GLU A 135 -18.95 24.71 -15.33
CA GLU A 135 -19.56 23.38 -15.40
C GLU A 135 -19.16 22.61 -16.66
N THR A 136 -19.06 23.28 -17.81
CA THR A 136 -18.59 22.62 -19.04
C THR A 136 -17.13 22.21 -18.95
N GLN A 137 -16.27 23.03 -18.35
CA GLN A 137 -14.86 22.71 -18.14
C GLN A 137 -14.69 21.55 -17.16
N ASP A 138 -15.41 21.58 -16.03
CA ASP A 138 -15.39 20.52 -15.02
C ASP A 138 -15.86 19.18 -15.60
N LYS A 139 -16.89 19.19 -16.47
CA LYS A 139 -17.34 18.00 -17.19
C LYS A 139 -16.26 17.44 -18.12
N LYS A 140 -15.64 18.29 -18.94
CA LYS A 140 -14.53 17.88 -19.83
C LYS A 140 -13.35 17.29 -19.05
N GLN A 141 -12.94 17.95 -17.97
CA GLN A 141 -11.86 17.45 -17.11
C GLN A 141 -12.21 16.11 -16.47
N LYS A 142 -13.45 15.93 -15.99
CA LYS A 142 -13.90 14.65 -15.43
C LYS A 142 -13.84 13.54 -16.48
N GLU A 143 -14.29 13.79 -17.70
CA GLU A 143 -14.21 12.82 -18.79
C GLU A 143 -12.77 12.47 -19.16
N GLU A 144 -11.88 13.46 -19.25
CA GLU A 144 -10.46 13.24 -19.52
C GLU A 144 -9.80 12.38 -18.43
N ILE A 145 -10.08 12.69 -17.15
CA ILE A 145 -9.59 11.91 -16.02
C ILE A 145 -10.14 10.47 -16.05
N GLN A 146 -11.41 10.30 -16.41
CA GLN A 146 -12.02 8.97 -16.53
C GLN A 146 -11.36 8.15 -17.65
N ARG A 147 -11.17 8.72 -18.84
CA ARG A 147 -10.46 8.06 -19.95
C ARG A 147 -9.03 7.67 -19.56
N ALA A 148 -8.30 8.57 -18.88
CA ALA A 148 -6.95 8.28 -18.40
C ALA A 148 -6.93 7.15 -17.35
N LYS A 149 -7.93 7.08 -16.47
CA LYS A 149 -8.08 5.99 -15.49
C LYS A 149 -8.39 4.66 -16.16
N GLU A 150 -9.28 4.65 -17.14
CA GLU A 150 -9.64 3.46 -17.91
C GLU A 150 -8.43 2.90 -18.66
N GLU A 151 -7.66 3.77 -19.32
CA GLU A 151 -6.41 3.38 -20.00
C GLU A 151 -5.38 2.79 -19.02
N ARG A 152 -5.17 3.43 -17.85
CA ARG A 152 -4.28 2.88 -16.80
C ARG A 152 -4.77 1.52 -16.31
N LEU A 153 -6.08 1.35 -16.12
CA LEU A 153 -6.66 0.09 -15.68
C LEU A 153 -6.53 -0.99 -16.75
N ARG A 154 -6.70 -0.66 -18.03
CA ARG A 154 -6.49 -1.57 -19.16
C ARG A 154 -5.04 -2.07 -19.19
N LEU A 155 -4.08 -1.16 -19.15
CA LEU A 155 -2.66 -1.51 -19.10
C LEU A 155 -2.30 -2.34 -17.87
N LYS A 156 -2.88 -2.02 -16.69
CA LYS A 156 -2.67 -2.82 -15.47
C LYS A 156 -3.22 -4.23 -15.62
N LYS A 157 -4.42 -4.39 -16.20
CA LYS A 157 -5.03 -5.70 -16.47
C LYS A 157 -4.17 -6.52 -17.42
N GLU A 158 -3.72 -5.94 -18.54
CA GLU A 158 -2.84 -6.61 -19.50
C GLU A 158 -1.52 -7.06 -18.87
N ARG A 159 -0.88 -6.19 -18.07
CA ARG A 159 0.35 -6.55 -17.34
C ARG A 159 0.10 -7.67 -16.32
N SER A 160 -1.01 -7.61 -15.59
CA SER A 160 -1.36 -8.66 -14.62
C SER A 160 -1.65 -10.00 -15.31
N ALA A 161 -2.28 -9.99 -16.48
CA ALA A 161 -2.54 -11.20 -17.25
C ALA A 161 -1.25 -11.85 -17.75
N LYS A 162 -0.31 -11.06 -18.28
CA LYS A 162 1.02 -11.55 -18.68
C LYS A 162 1.77 -12.16 -17.50
N ARG A 163 1.82 -11.46 -16.37
CA ARG A 163 2.48 -11.96 -15.16
C ARG A 163 1.82 -13.22 -14.59
N ALA A 164 0.51 -13.36 -14.71
CA ALA A 164 -0.18 -14.58 -14.28
C ALA A 164 0.24 -15.80 -15.11
N ILE A 165 0.47 -15.63 -16.40
CA ILE A 165 0.98 -16.69 -17.29
C ILE A 165 2.42 -17.05 -16.90
N GLU A 166 3.29 -16.05 -16.73
CA GLU A 166 4.69 -16.24 -16.32
C GLU A 166 4.78 -17.01 -14.99
N VAL A 167 4.02 -16.59 -13.98
CA VAL A 167 3.99 -17.25 -12.66
C VAL A 167 3.45 -18.68 -12.76
N ALA A 168 2.49 -18.95 -13.66
CA ALA A 168 2.00 -20.31 -13.87
C ALA A 168 3.08 -21.23 -14.48
N GLU A 169 3.87 -20.71 -15.42
CA GLU A 169 5.00 -21.43 -16.03
C GLU A 169 6.13 -21.68 -15.02
N GLU A 170 6.51 -20.65 -14.26
CA GLU A 170 7.51 -20.77 -13.19
C GLU A 170 7.11 -21.83 -12.15
N ASN A 171 5.85 -21.82 -11.72
CA ASN A 171 5.34 -22.82 -10.78
C ASN A 171 5.36 -24.23 -11.37
N ARG A 172 5.06 -24.39 -12.66
CA ARG A 172 5.14 -25.70 -13.33
C ARG A 172 6.58 -26.21 -13.33
N ILE A 173 7.54 -25.36 -13.71
CA ILE A 173 8.97 -25.69 -13.71
C ILE A 173 9.43 -26.07 -12.29
N LEU A 174 9.04 -25.29 -11.29
CA LEU A 174 9.37 -25.57 -9.89
C LEU A 174 8.81 -26.92 -9.43
N GLN A 175 7.56 -27.24 -9.77
CA GLN A 175 6.96 -28.53 -9.44
C GLN A 175 7.69 -29.70 -10.10
N GLU A 176 8.06 -29.56 -11.38
CA GLU A 176 8.83 -30.56 -12.11
C GLU A 176 10.22 -30.78 -11.46
N GLN A 177 10.91 -29.71 -11.06
CA GLN A 177 12.20 -29.78 -10.36
C GLN A 177 12.07 -30.48 -9.00
N LEU A 178 11.06 -30.11 -8.20
CA LEU A 178 10.80 -30.74 -6.91
C LEU A 178 10.44 -32.23 -7.04
N ALA A 179 9.73 -32.61 -8.09
CA ALA A 179 9.43 -34.01 -8.36
C ALA A 179 10.72 -34.81 -8.63
N LYS A 180 11.61 -34.29 -9.49
CA LYS A 180 12.91 -34.90 -9.78
C LYS A 180 13.78 -35.04 -8.53
N GLU A 181 13.91 -33.97 -7.74
CA GLU A 181 14.70 -34.00 -6.52
C GLU A 181 14.17 -35.04 -5.51
N ARG A 182 12.84 -35.16 -5.39
CA ARG A 182 12.22 -36.19 -4.54
C ARG A 182 12.53 -37.60 -5.03
N GLU A 183 12.53 -37.83 -6.34
CA GLU A 183 12.88 -39.12 -6.94
C GLU A 183 14.35 -39.47 -6.71
N GLU A 184 15.27 -38.53 -6.91
CA GLU A 184 16.69 -38.68 -6.63
C GLU A 184 16.94 -39.03 -5.15
N ARG A 185 16.31 -38.29 -4.23
CA ARG A 185 16.41 -38.57 -2.78
C ARG A 185 15.84 -39.93 -2.41
N ARG A 186 14.76 -40.40 -3.08
CA ARG A 186 14.23 -41.75 -2.87
C ARG A 186 15.18 -42.81 -3.41
N ALA A 187 15.75 -42.60 -4.59
CA ALA A 187 16.71 -43.52 -5.20
C ALA A 187 17.98 -43.65 -4.34
N TYR A 188 18.50 -42.52 -3.84
CA TYR A 188 19.63 -42.51 -2.93
C TYR A 188 19.36 -43.29 -1.64
N ARG A 189 18.19 -43.11 -1.01
CA ARG A 189 17.81 -43.91 0.18
C ARG A 189 17.77 -45.40 -0.13
N ARG A 190 17.13 -45.81 -1.23
CA ARG A 190 17.10 -47.23 -1.65
C ARG A 190 18.51 -47.80 -1.91
N MET A 191 19.45 -47.00 -2.38
CA MET A 191 20.86 -47.42 -2.52
C MET A 191 21.50 -47.66 -1.16
N MET A 192 21.35 -46.70 -0.24
CA MET A 192 21.91 -46.78 1.12
C MET A 192 21.31 -47.94 1.92
N ASP A 193 20.00 -48.14 1.83
CA ASP A 193 19.30 -49.24 2.51
C ASP A 193 19.83 -50.60 2.03
N ARG A 194 20.04 -50.76 0.71
CA ARG A 194 20.64 -51.98 0.13
C ARG A 194 22.06 -52.22 0.63
N GLN A 195 22.91 -51.20 0.63
CA GLN A 195 24.29 -51.32 1.14
C GLN A 195 24.31 -51.71 2.62
N LEU A 196 23.40 -51.14 3.41
CA LEU A 196 23.28 -51.47 4.83
C LEU A 196 22.79 -52.91 5.04
N GLU A 197 21.86 -53.39 4.22
CA GLU A 197 21.40 -54.77 4.25
C GLU A 197 22.50 -55.76 3.87
N GLU A 198 23.27 -55.47 2.82
CA GLU A 198 24.44 -56.26 2.40
C GLU A 198 25.48 -56.33 3.53
N TRP A 199 25.82 -55.19 4.15
CA TRP A 199 26.75 -55.17 5.27
C TRP A 199 26.24 -55.99 6.47
N ARG A 200 24.95 -55.87 6.83
CA ARG A 200 24.34 -56.70 7.87
C ARG A 200 24.31 -58.18 7.51
N GLN A 201 24.19 -58.54 6.24
CA GLN A 201 24.29 -59.94 5.79
C GLN A 201 25.71 -60.46 5.97
N MET A 202 26.72 -59.72 5.49
CA MET A 202 28.12 -60.08 5.66
C MET A 202 28.50 -60.27 7.14
N GLU A 203 28.06 -59.35 8.01
CA GLU A 203 28.29 -59.45 9.45
C GLU A 203 27.63 -60.70 10.05
N ARG A 204 26.37 -60.99 9.69
CA ARG A 204 25.66 -62.18 10.16
C ARG A 204 26.33 -63.47 9.66
N ASP A 205 26.83 -63.48 8.44
CA ASP A 205 27.51 -64.64 7.88
C ASP A 205 28.87 -64.86 8.53
N LEU A 206 29.61 -63.78 8.83
CA LEU A 206 30.86 -63.83 9.60
C LEU A 206 30.61 -64.39 11.00
N ILE A 207 29.63 -63.84 11.73
CA ILE A 207 29.24 -64.34 13.06
C ILE A 207 28.83 -65.81 12.97
N ARG A 208 28.09 -66.23 11.94
CA ARG A 208 27.70 -67.63 11.76
C ARG A 208 28.92 -68.54 11.57
N GLN A 209 29.89 -68.13 10.75
CA GLN A 209 31.13 -68.88 10.55
C GLN A 209 31.97 -68.98 11.83
N GLU A 210 32.06 -67.91 12.61
CA GLU A 210 32.79 -67.89 13.87
C GLU A 210 32.07 -68.65 14.98
N SER A 211 30.74 -68.56 15.05
CA SER A 211 29.92 -69.26 16.05
C SER A 211 30.03 -70.77 15.97
N GLY A 212 30.29 -71.33 14.78
CA GLY A 212 30.58 -72.76 14.64
C GLY A 212 31.91 -73.20 15.27
N LYS A 213 32.79 -72.26 15.61
CA LYS A 213 34.06 -72.52 16.34
C LYS A 213 33.91 -72.26 17.84
N TRP A 214 32.75 -71.81 18.30
CA TRP A 214 32.52 -71.58 19.71
C TRP A 214 32.50 -72.92 20.46
N ILE A 215 32.96 -72.87 21.70
CA ILE A 215 33.13 -74.06 22.53
C ILE A 215 31.82 -74.29 23.28
N ASP A 216 31.13 -75.38 22.94
CA ASP A 216 29.95 -75.83 23.68
C ASP A 216 30.37 -76.58 24.95
N GLU A 217 29.46 -76.68 25.91
CA GLU A 217 29.71 -77.32 27.22
C GLU A 217 30.17 -78.79 27.10
N LYS A 218 29.75 -79.48 26.03
CA LYS A 218 30.14 -80.86 25.73
C LYS A 218 31.58 -80.99 25.23
N ASP A 219 32.11 -79.95 24.62
CA ASP A 219 33.43 -79.93 23.97
C ASP A 219 34.47 -79.14 24.79
N LEU A 220 34.11 -78.74 26.02
CA LEU A 220 34.91 -77.85 26.85
C LEU A 220 36.20 -78.51 27.35
N GLU A 221 36.11 -79.73 27.89
CA GLU A 221 37.26 -80.46 28.45
C GLU A 221 38.32 -80.78 27.39
N SER A 222 37.89 -81.15 26.17
CA SER A 222 38.81 -81.47 25.07
C SER A 222 39.57 -80.25 24.58
N ARG A 223 38.91 -79.09 24.48
CA ARG A 223 39.53 -77.82 24.09
C ARG A 223 40.51 -77.28 25.15
N ILE A 224 40.24 -77.48 26.44
CA ILE A 224 41.17 -77.12 27.52
C ILE A 224 42.49 -77.87 27.36
N VAL A 225 42.43 -79.19 27.13
CA VAL A 225 43.64 -80.01 26.93
C VAL A 225 44.40 -79.58 25.67
N GLU A 226 43.71 -79.29 24.56
CA GLU A 226 44.33 -78.80 23.32
C GLU A 226 45.09 -77.48 23.54
N ALA A 227 44.51 -76.54 24.28
CA ALA A 227 45.15 -75.26 24.59
C ALA A 227 46.38 -75.40 25.51
N TYR A 228 46.38 -76.37 26.43
CA TYR A 228 47.57 -76.69 27.24
C TYR A 228 48.71 -77.28 26.42
N GLN A 229 48.39 -78.06 25.38
CA GLN A 229 49.39 -78.67 24.50
C GLN A 229 49.94 -77.68 23.47
N ASN A 230 49.11 -76.73 23.02
CA ASN A 230 49.46 -75.71 22.05
C ASN A 230 49.28 -74.31 22.66
N PRO A 231 50.20 -73.84 23.51
CA PRO A 231 50.13 -72.49 24.04
C PRO A 231 50.25 -71.45 22.92
N ILE A 232 49.38 -70.45 22.94
CA ILE A 232 49.44 -69.32 22.01
C ILE A 232 50.49 -68.35 22.54
N ASP A 233 51.57 -68.14 21.79
CA ASP A 233 52.52 -67.07 22.06
C ASP A 233 51.86 -65.73 21.69
N LEU A 234 51.68 -64.87 22.69
CA LEU A 234 51.08 -63.54 22.57
C LEU A 234 52.10 -62.50 22.07
#